data_AF-A0AA51YFP7-F1
#
_entry.id   AF-A0AA51YFP7-F1
#
_cell.length_a   1.000
_cell.length_b   1.000
_cell.length_c   1.000
_cell.angle_alpha   90.00
_cell.angle_beta   90.00
_cell.angle_gamma   90.00
#
_symmetry.space_group_name_H-M   'P 1'
#
loop_
_entity.id
_entity.type
_entity.pdbx_description
1 polymer ?
#
loop_
_entity_poly.entity_id
_entity_poly.type
_entity_poly.pdbx_seq_one_letter_code
_entity_poly.pdbx_strand_id
1 'polypeptide(L)'
;MTGITKDHPRYESLITREKIVEGVNMGITSKQGLVAQGRGEAFDYILGEKTIESAAIAERAAVAYILLAKNPIISVNGNTGALVPDQLVSLADITGARLEVNLFHRSDARVHKITEHLKAHGAGVVLGGKGDKRLDLSHDRAIVDEEGIFSADVVLVPLEDGDRCQKLVEMGKTVITIDLNPLSRTSLTSTVTIVDNVTRALNNMIQFTKDMKGGSKDSLQAVIDAYDNDRVISDALYSMQEHLKNKAEEKGITWI
;
A
#
# COMPACT_ATOMS: atom_id res chain seq x y z
N MET A 1 24.92 -6.65 3.54
CA MET A 1 24.27 -6.54 4.86
C MET A 1 25.17 -5.71 5.75
N THR A 2 24.74 -4.50 6.08
CA THR A 2 25.42 -3.72 7.11
C THR A 2 25.16 -4.36 8.47
N GLY A 3 26.09 -4.17 9.41
CA GLY A 3 25.99 -4.69 10.78
C GLY A 3 25.01 -3.90 11.65
N ILE A 4 23.82 -3.55 11.14
CA ILE A 4 22.78 -2.91 11.95
C ILE A 4 22.19 -3.98 12.86
N THR A 5 22.35 -3.78 14.16
CA THR A 5 21.87 -4.73 15.17
C THR A 5 20.39 -4.48 15.47
N LYS A 6 19.65 -5.55 15.81
CA LYS A 6 18.18 -5.50 16.04
C LYS A 6 17.76 -4.62 17.22
N ASP A 7 18.68 -4.38 18.15
CA ASP A 7 18.53 -3.49 19.30
C ASP A 7 18.70 -2.00 18.94
N HIS A 8 19.12 -1.69 17.71
CA HIS A 8 19.24 -0.30 17.28
C HIS A 8 17.86 0.38 17.29
N PRO A 9 17.71 1.57 17.90
CA PRO A 9 16.41 2.24 18.06
C PRO A 9 15.73 2.61 16.73
N ARG A 10 16.48 2.56 15.62
CA ARG A 10 15.99 2.81 14.26
C ARG A 10 16.16 1.62 13.31
N TYR A 11 16.31 0.41 13.84
CA TYR A 11 16.58 -0.79 13.04
C TYR A 11 15.62 -0.90 11.84
N GLU A 12 14.31 -0.81 12.06
CA GLU A 12 13.30 -0.96 11.01
C GLU A 12 13.42 0.10 9.89
N SER A 13 13.62 1.37 10.23
CA SER A 13 13.85 2.45 9.25
C SER A 13 15.12 2.19 8.43
N LEU A 14 16.21 1.76 9.07
CA LEU A 14 17.47 1.51 8.37
C LEU A 14 17.38 0.29 7.43
N ILE A 15 16.76 -0.81 7.87
CA ILE A 15 16.51 -1.98 7.02
C ILE A 15 15.65 -1.62 5.81
N THR A 16 14.61 -0.82 6.01
CA THR A 16 13.74 -0.34 4.93
C THR A 16 14.52 0.44 3.87
N ARG A 17 15.49 1.27 4.28
CA ARG A 17 16.39 1.99 3.35
C ARG A 17 17.28 1.05 2.57
N GLU A 18 17.85 0.04 3.22
CA GLU A 18 18.68 -0.97 2.53
C GLU A 18 17.89 -1.73 1.47
N LYS A 19 16.68 -2.18 1.81
CA LYS A 19 15.79 -2.88 0.87
C LYS A 19 15.48 -2.05 -0.37
N ILE A 20 15.18 -0.75 -0.21
CA ILE A 20 14.97 0.12 -1.38
C ILE A 20 16.24 0.29 -2.21
N VAL A 21 17.40 0.48 -1.58
CA VAL A 21 18.69 0.60 -2.30
C VAL A 21 18.99 -0.69 -3.06
N GLU A 22 18.78 -1.85 -2.45
CA GLU A 22 18.90 -3.14 -3.10
C GLU A 22 17.91 -3.29 -4.26
N GLY A 23 16.65 -2.88 -4.07
CA GLY A 23 15.65 -2.85 -5.13
C GLY A 23 16.05 -1.99 -6.33
N VAL A 24 16.76 -0.88 -6.11
CA VAL A 24 17.35 -0.07 -7.18
C VAL A 24 18.48 -0.82 -7.89
N ASN A 25 19.36 -1.48 -7.13
CA ASN A 25 20.48 -2.26 -7.69
C ASN A 25 19.99 -3.47 -8.51
N MET A 26 18.92 -4.12 -8.07
CA MET A 26 18.25 -5.20 -8.81
C MET A 26 17.51 -4.68 -10.05
N GLY A 27 17.17 -3.40 -10.08
CA GLY A 27 16.43 -2.74 -11.16
C GLY A 27 14.92 -2.95 -11.09
N ILE A 28 14.38 -3.27 -9.91
CA ILE A 28 12.93 -3.34 -9.65
C ILE A 28 12.38 -1.98 -9.19
N THR A 29 13.18 -1.21 -8.45
CA THR A 29 12.87 0.14 -7.96
C THR A 29 13.58 1.20 -8.81
N SER A 30 12.94 2.35 -9.04
CA SER A 30 13.60 3.48 -9.71
C SER A 30 14.32 4.38 -8.70
N LYS A 31 15.21 5.26 -9.17
CA LYS A 31 15.85 6.26 -8.31
C LYS A 31 14.84 7.21 -7.65
N GLN A 32 13.75 7.54 -8.35
CA GLN A 32 12.63 8.32 -7.80
C GLN A 32 11.91 7.58 -6.66
N GLY A 33 11.96 6.24 -6.65
CA GLY A 33 11.47 5.40 -5.55
C GLY A 33 12.17 5.67 -4.23
N LEU A 34 13.47 6.04 -4.24
CA LEU A 34 14.20 6.48 -3.04
C LEU A 34 13.61 7.78 -2.46
N VAL A 35 13.27 8.73 -3.33
CA VAL A 35 12.66 10.00 -2.91
C VAL A 35 11.27 9.76 -2.35
N ALA A 36 10.48 8.90 -2.99
CA ALA A 36 9.17 8.50 -2.49
C ALA A 36 9.27 7.85 -1.10
N GLN A 37 10.27 6.98 -0.90
CA GLN A 37 10.52 6.38 0.40
C GLN A 37 10.85 7.42 1.47
N GLY A 38 11.72 8.39 1.17
CA GLY A 38 12.07 9.46 2.11
C GLY A 38 10.86 10.33 2.51
N ARG A 39 9.93 10.59 1.58
CA ARG A 39 8.66 11.28 1.91
C ARG A 39 7.83 10.44 2.87
N GLY A 40 7.71 9.14 2.61
CA GLY A 40 7.03 8.20 3.50
C GLY A 40 7.63 8.22 4.89
N GLU A 41 8.95 8.07 5.02
CA GLU A 41 9.64 8.14 6.32
C GLU A 41 9.34 9.44 7.08
N ALA A 42 9.30 10.59 6.39
CA ALA A 42 8.99 11.86 7.05
C ALA A 42 7.58 11.88 7.66
N PHE A 43 6.57 11.35 6.95
CA PHE A 43 5.22 11.22 7.51
C PHE A 43 5.14 10.13 8.59
N ASP A 44 5.91 9.05 8.48
CA ASP A 44 5.97 8.01 9.50
C ASP A 44 6.53 8.57 10.82
N TYR A 45 7.56 9.43 10.74
CA TYR A 45 8.08 10.17 11.89
C TYR A 45 7.00 11.06 12.55
N ILE A 46 6.21 11.75 11.74
CA ILE A 46 5.12 12.62 12.23
C ILE A 46 4.00 11.79 12.86
N LEU A 47 3.71 10.60 12.31
CA LEU A 47 2.72 9.66 12.84
C LEU A 47 3.18 8.98 14.14
N GLY A 48 4.48 8.95 14.38
CA GLY A 48 5.11 8.30 15.53
C GLY A 48 5.48 6.83 15.29
N GLU A 49 5.74 6.45 14.03
CA GLU A 49 6.26 5.14 13.60
C GLU A 49 5.44 3.93 14.10
N LYS A 50 4.13 4.10 14.21
CA LYS A 50 3.19 3.10 14.70
C LYS A 50 1.91 3.04 13.86
N THR A 51 1.24 1.90 13.87
CA THR A 51 -0.14 1.80 13.40
C THR A 51 -1.04 2.53 14.41
N ILE A 52 -1.80 3.52 13.94
CA ILE A 52 -2.81 4.22 14.73
C ILE A 52 -4.17 3.53 14.63
N GLU A 53 -5.10 3.86 15.52
CA GLU A 53 -6.42 3.22 15.57
C GLU A 53 -7.19 3.37 14.25
N SER A 54 -7.21 4.57 13.66
CA SER A 54 -7.90 4.81 12.40
C SER A 54 -7.29 4.02 11.22
N ALA A 55 -5.98 3.79 11.24
CA ALA A 55 -5.32 2.91 10.26
C ALA A 55 -5.76 1.46 10.43
N ALA A 56 -5.82 0.95 11.66
CA ALA A 56 -6.29 -0.41 11.93
C ALA A 56 -7.77 -0.60 11.52
N ILE A 57 -8.61 0.44 11.69
CA ILE A 57 -10.00 0.44 11.19
C ILE A 57 -10.02 0.33 9.66
N ALA A 58 -9.21 1.13 8.96
CA ALA A 58 -9.11 1.10 7.51
C ALA A 58 -8.55 -0.23 6.97
N GLU A 59 -7.59 -0.83 7.64
CA GLU A 59 -7.05 -2.15 7.30
C GLU A 59 -8.12 -3.25 7.40
N ARG A 60 -8.98 -3.20 8.44
CA ARG A 60 -10.12 -4.13 8.56
C ARG A 60 -11.15 -3.93 7.45
N ALA A 61 -11.50 -2.67 7.14
CA ALA A 61 -12.41 -2.35 6.05
C ALA A 61 -11.86 -2.80 4.69
N ALA A 62 -10.58 -2.56 4.43
CA ALA A 62 -9.89 -3.01 3.23
C ALA A 62 -9.96 -4.54 3.07
N VAL A 63 -9.69 -5.29 4.14
CA VAL A 63 -9.79 -6.75 4.14
C VAL A 63 -11.23 -7.20 3.86
N ALA A 64 -12.23 -6.55 4.46
CA ALA A 64 -13.64 -6.87 4.18
C ALA A 64 -14.00 -6.67 2.71
N TYR A 65 -13.59 -5.54 2.10
CA TYR A 65 -13.77 -5.29 0.67
C TYR A 65 -13.10 -6.38 -0.18
N ILE A 66 -11.84 -6.72 0.13
CA ILE A 66 -11.10 -7.74 -0.63
C ILE A 66 -11.76 -9.11 -0.51
N LEU A 67 -12.22 -9.53 0.67
CA LEU A 67 -12.86 -10.82 0.89
C LEU A 67 -14.25 -10.94 0.26
N LEU A 68 -14.96 -9.83 0.06
CA LEU A 68 -16.25 -9.79 -0.64
C LEU A 68 -16.13 -9.58 -2.16
N ALA A 69 -14.95 -9.19 -2.64
CA ALA A 69 -14.69 -8.93 -4.05
C ALA A 69 -14.84 -10.19 -4.93
N LYS A 70 -15.31 -9.99 -6.16
CA LYS A 70 -15.35 -11.04 -7.18
C LYS A 70 -14.00 -11.17 -7.90
N ASN A 71 -13.31 -10.04 -8.11
CA ASN A 71 -12.05 -9.97 -8.81
C ASN A 71 -11.07 -8.99 -8.11
N PRO A 72 -10.60 -9.32 -6.89
CA PRO A 72 -9.66 -8.47 -6.17
C PRO A 72 -8.26 -8.53 -6.81
N ILE A 73 -7.67 -7.35 -7.05
CA ILE A 73 -6.31 -7.20 -7.56
C ILE A 73 -5.44 -6.41 -6.57
N ILE A 74 -4.23 -6.90 -6.33
CA ILE A 74 -3.18 -6.18 -5.61
C ILE A 74 -2.16 -5.66 -6.63
N SER A 75 -2.10 -4.35 -6.78
CA SER A 75 -1.14 -3.66 -7.65
C SER A 75 0.24 -3.65 -7.00
N VAL A 76 1.25 -4.08 -7.74
CA VAL A 76 2.65 -4.11 -7.31
C VAL A 76 3.46 -3.11 -8.11
N ASN A 77 4.12 -2.17 -7.42
CA ASN A 77 5.07 -1.25 -8.03
C ASN A 77 6.50 -1.58 -7.56
N GLY A 78 7.48 -0.81 -8.04
CA GLY A 78 8.89 -1.06 -7.71
C GLY A 78 9.25 -0.89 -6.25
N ASN A 79 8.56 -0.03 -5.49
CA ASN A 79 8.82 0.15 -4.06
C ASN A 79 8.20 -1.00 -3.26
N THR A 80 6.94 -1.35 -3.53
CA THR A 80 6.28 -2.43 -2.80
C THR A 80 6.89 -3.79 -3.10
N GLY A 81 7.27 -4.04 -4.36
CA GLY A 81 8.01 -5.24 -4.74
C GLY A 81 9.37 -5.38 -4.05
N ALA A 82 10.01 -4.28 -3.64
CA ALA A 82 11.29 -4.32 -2.93
C ALA A 82 11.15 -4.38 -1.40
N LEU A 83 10.13 -3.73 -0.83
CA LEU A 83 9.95 -3.62 0.62
C LEU A 83 9.30 -4.85 1.24
N VAL A 84 8.24 -5.32 0.59
CA VAL A 84 7.24 -6.23 1.14
C VAL A 84 6.83 -7.35 0.16
N PRO A 85 7.75 -7.98 -0.58
CA PRO A 85 7.38 -9.02 -1.55
C PRO A 85 6.66 -10.20 -0.87
N ASP A 86 7.16 -10.66 0.29
CA ASP A 86 6.55 -11.75 1.05
C ASP A 86 5.12 -11.44 1.50
N GLN A 87 4.88 -10.22 2.00
CA GLN A 87 3.55 -9.81 2.45
C GLN A 87 2.57 -9.67 1.28
N LEU A 88 3.02 -9.17 0.13
CA LEU A 88 2.18 -9.09 -1.06
C LEU A 88 1.73 -10.48 -1.52
N VAL A 89 2.67 -11.43 -1.59
CA VAL A 89 2.38 -12.83 -1.94
C VAL A 89 1.47 -13.47 -0.90
N SER A 90 1.81 -13.35 0.38
CA SER A 90 1.00 -13.94 1.46
C SER A 90 -0.42 -13.38 1.48
N LEU A 91 -0.61 -12.07 1.30
CA LEU A 91 -1.94 -11.45 1.27
C LEU A 91 -2.73 -11.94 0.04
N ALA A 92 -2.09 -11.99 -1.14
CA ALA A 92 -2.70 -12.52 -2.36
C ALA A 92 -3.19 -13.97 -2.15
N ASP A 93 -2.34 -14.84 -1.62
CA ASP A 93 -2.65 -16.26 -1.42
C ASP A 93 -3.82 -16.48 -0.45
N ILE A 94 -3.84 -15.76 0.68
CA ILE A 94 -4.89 -15.96 1.69
C ILE A 94 -6.21 -15.28 1.31
N THR A 95 -6.20 -14.25 0.47
CA THR A 95 -7.42 -13.57 0.00
C THR A 95 -7.96 -14.14 -1.31
N GLY A 96 -7.12 -14.82 -2.10
CA GLY A 96 -7.42 -15.20 -3.47
C GLY A 96 -7.27 -14.04 -4.47
N ALA A 97 -6.73 -12.89 -4.04
CA ALA A 97 -6.42 -11.78 -4.92
C ALA A 97 -5.26 -12.12 -5.86
N ARG A 98 -5.27 -11.54 -7.06
CA ARG A 98 -4.16 -11.68 -8.01
C ARG A 98 -3.21 -10.49 -7.92
N LEU A 99 -1.93 -10.74 -8.13
CA LEU A 99 -0.90 -9.71 -8.21
C LEU A 99 -0.83 -9.16 -9.63
N GLU A 100 -0.77 -7.84 -9.80
CA GLU A 100 -0.49 -7.19 -11.10
C GLU A 100 0.64 -6.18 -10.96
N VAL A 101 1.70 -6.33 -11.76
CA VAL A 101 2.79 -5.34 -11.82
C VAL A 101 2.35 -4.12 -12.62
N ASN A 102 2.37 -2.94 -12.01
CA ASN A 102 2.08 -1.67 -12.68
C ASN A 102 3.07 -0.56 -12.27
N LEU A 103 3.63 0.13 -13.27
CA LEU A 103 4.81 0.98 -13.11
C LEU A 103 4.65 2.32 -13.82
N PHE A 104 5.12 3.39 -13.19
CA PHE A 104 5.14 4.74 -13.78
C PHE A 104 6.14 4.88 -14.94
N HIS A 105 7.34 4.31 -14.77
CA HIS A 105 8.32 4.17 -15.84
C HIS A 105 8.36 2.71 -16.24
N ARG A 106 7.46 2.31 -17.15
CA ARG A 106 7.28 0.93 -17.55
C ARG A 106 8.38 0.55 -18.54
N SER A 107 8.94 -0.64 -18.36
CA SER A 107 9.70 -1.35 -19.39
C SER A 107 9.48 -2.84 -19.18
N ASP A 108 9.41 -3.60 -20.27
CA ASP A 108 9.17 -5.05 -20.19
C ASP A 108 10.25 -5.75 -19.35
N ALA A 109 11.50 -5.28 -19.45
CA ALA A 109 12.60 -5.76 -18.63
C ALA A 109 12.36 -5.55 -17.13
N ARG A 110 11.83 -4.39 -16.72
CA ARG A 110 11.53 -4.10 -15.31
C ARG A 110 10.30 -4.85 -14.81
N VAL A 111 9.26 -4.98 -15.65
CA VAL A 111 8.09 -5.81 -15.33
C VAL A 111 8.54 -7.24 -15.10
N HIS A 112 9.32 -7.81 -16.01
CA HIS A 112 9.86 -9.17 -15.89
C HIS A 112 10.70 -9.35 -14.61
N LYS A 113 11.60 -8.41 -14.29
CA LYS A 113 12.38 -8.45 -13.05
C LYS A 113 11.52 -8.47 -11.79
N ILE A 114 10.48 -7.64 -11.72
CA ILE A 114 9.55 -7.63 -10.58
C ILE A 114 8.77 -8.93 -10.52
N THR A 115 8.28 -9.43 -11.65
CA THR A 115 7.56 -10.71 -11.73
C THR A 115 8.41 -11.87 -11.23
N GLU A 116 9.66 -12.00 -11.70
CA GLU A 116 10.56 -13.07 -11.26
C GLU A 116 10.95 -12.90 -9.78
N HIS A 117 11.13 -11.67 -9.31
CA HIS A 117 11.36 -11.40 -7.89
C HIS A 117 10.17 -11.85 -7.02
N LEU A 118 8.93 -11.56 -7.41
CA LEU A 118 7.74 -12.03 -6.69
C LEU A 118 7.61 -13.55 -6.71
N LYS A 119 7.89 -14.20 -7.86
CA LYS A 119 7.89 -15.67 -7.96
C LYS A 119 8.94 -16.31 -7.04
N ALA A 120 10.11 -15.69 -6.91
CA ALA A 120 11.14 -16.15 -5.96
C ALA A 120 10.67 -16.07 -4.50
N HIS A 121 9.69 -15.23 -4.19
CA HIS A 121 9.02 -15.15 -2.87
C HIS A 121 7.72 -15.97 -2.82
N GLY A 122 7.49 -16.86 -3.78
CA GLY A 122 6.37 -17.82 -3.77
C GLY A 122 5.14 -17.41 -4.58
N ALA A 123 5.17 -16.27 -5.30
CA ALA A 123 4.04 -15.90 -6.14
C ALA A 123 3.77 -16.95 -7.23
N GLY A 124 2.51 -17.36 -7.39
CA GLY A 124 2.07 -18.18 -8.51
C GLY A 124 1.99 -17.39 -9.82
N VAL A 125 0.79 -16.90 -10.15
CA VAL A 125 0.57 -16.08 -11.35
C VAL A 125 0.68 -14.60 -11.00
N VAL A 126 1.53 -13.88 -11.74
CA VAL A 126 1.69 -12.43 -11.63
C VAL A 126 1.32 -11.80 -12.98
N LEU A 127 0.31 -10.94 -12.97
CA LEU A 127 -0.17 -10.17 -14.11
C LEU A 127 0.70 -8.91 -14.35
N GLY A 128 0.37 -8.19 -15.42
CA GLY A 128 0.98 -6.91 -15.79
C GLY A 128 1.95 -7.03 -16.97
N GLY A 129 2.24 -8.26 -17.41
CA GLY A 129 3.11 -8.53 -18.55
C GLY A 129 2.43 -8.31 -19.91
N LYS A 130 1.11 -8.52 -20.02
CA LYS A 130 0.38 -8.39 -21.30
C LYS A 130 0.18 -6.92 -21.67
N GLY A 131 -0.32 -6.11 -20.74
CA GLY A 131 -0.60 -4.69 -20.96
C GLY A 131 -1.54 -4.42 -22.14
N ASP A 132 -2.56 -5.26 -22.32
CA ASP A 132 -3.49 -5.29 -23.46
C ASP A 132 -4.64 -4.28 -23.34
N LYS A 133 -4.72 -3.52 -22.24
CA LYS A 133 -5.62 -2.37 -22.09
C LYS A 133 -4.87 -1.11 -21.70
N ARG A 134 -5.48 0.03 -22.06
CA ARG A 134 -4.98 1.35 -21.72
C ARG A 134 -6.08 2.20 -21.08
N LEU A 135 -5.81 2.70 -19.89
CA LEU A 135 -6.63 3.71 -19.22
C LEU A 135 -6.38 5.09 -19.82
N ASP A 136 -7.33 6.02 -19.66
CA ASP A 136 -7.21 7.39 -20.15
C ASP A 136 -6.27 8.23 -19.27
N LEU A 137 -4.96 7.93 -19.36
CA LEU A 137 -3.86 8.58 -18.64
C LEU A 137 -2.68 8.82 -19.59
N SER A 138 -1.94 9.90 -19.34
CA SER A 138 -0.81 10.32 -20.20
C SER A 138 0.47 9.51 -19.99
N HIS A 139 0.58 8.77 -18.90
CA HIS A 139 1.79 8.01 -18.50
C HIS A 139 1.59 6.49 -18.55
N ASP A 140 2.67 5.72 -18.37
CA ASP A 140 2.67 4.27 -18.60
C ASP A 140 1.83 3.46 -17.60
N ARG A 141 1.47 4.01 -16.44
CA ARG A 141 0.50 3.34 -15.54
C ARG A 141 -0.89 3.18 -16.13
N ALA A 142 -1.16 3.86 -17.25
CA ALA A 142 -2.31 3.60 -18.10
C ALA A 142 -2.38 2.15 -18.58
N ILE A 143 -1.23 1.49 -18.74
CA ILE A 143 -1.13 0.15 -19.31
C ILE A 143 -1.41 -0.88 -18.22
N VAL A 144 -2.49 -1.63 -18.38
CA VAL A 144 -2.99 -2.64 -17.44
C VAL A 144 -3.39 -3.90 -18.19
N ASP A 145 -3.46 -5.03 -17.48
CA ASP A 145 -3.97 -6.27 -18.08
C ASP A 145 -5.51 -6.27 -18.06
N GLU A 146 -6.15 -6.71 -19.15
CA GLU A 146 -7.60 -6.86 -19.31
C GLU A 146 -8.16 -7.77 -18.22
N GLU A 147 -7.51 -8.92 -18.04
CA GLU A 147 -7.86 -9.90 -17.02
C GLU A 147 -7.50 -9.44 -15.61
N GLY A 148 -6.81 -8.32 -15.43
CA GLY A 148 -6.37 -7.83 -14.12
C GLY A 148 -7.09 -6.54 -13.72
N ILE A 149 -6.34 -5.46 -13.50
CA ILE A 149 -6.85 -4.18 -13.00
C ILE A 149 -7.99 -3.63 -13.85
N PHE A 150 -7.97 -3.86 -15.17
CA PHE A 150 -9.05 -3.40 -16.04
C PHE A 150 -10.42 -3.98 -15.66
N SER A 151 -10.48 -5.29 -15.37
CA SER A 151 -11.71 -6.02 -14.99
C SER A 151 -11.94 -6.15 -13.48
N ALA A 152 -11.04 -5.61 -12.66
CA ALA A 152 -11.15 -5.66 -11.20
C ALA A 152 -12.33 -4.84 -10.66
N ASP A 153 -13.02 -5.34 -9.63
CA ASP A 153 -14.00 -4.61 -8.84
C ASP A 153 -13.36 -3.95 -7.60
N VAL A 154 -12.36 -4.61 -6.99
CA VAL A 154 -11.55 -4.06 -5.89
C VAL A 154 -10.07 -4.05 -6.27
N VAL A 155 -9.38 -2.93 -6.06
CA VAL A 155 -7.94 -2.81 -6.30
C VAL A 155 -7.22 -2.22 -5.10
N LEU A 156 -6.23 -2.95 -4.57
CA LEU A 156 -5.26 -2.43 -3.60
C LEU A 156 -4.08 -1.80 -4.35
N VAL A 157 -3.87 -0.50 -4.16
CA VAL A 157 -2.83 0.32 -4.81
C VAL A 157 -1.92 1.00 -3.78
N PRO A 158 -0.95 0.28 -3.19
CA PRO A 158 -0.05 0.85 -2.19
C PRO A 158 0.98 1.79 -2.85
N LEU A 159 1.27 2.92 -2.20
CA LEU A 159 2.25 3.93 -2.68
C LEU A 159 1.94 4.41 -4.12
N GLU A 160 0.69 4.80 -4.36
CA GLU A 160 0.13 5.08 -5.69
C GLU A 160 0.18 6.57 -6.08
N ASP A 161 0.15 6.85 -7.38
CA ASP A 161 -0.02 8.21 -7.89
C ASP A 161 -1.49 8.64 -7.95
N GLY A 162 -1.72 9.93 -7.73
CA GLY A 162 -3.07 10.48 -7.63
C GLY A 162 -3.89 10.40 -8.93
N ASP A 163 -3.24 10.54 -10.10
CA ASP A 163 -3.95 10.57 -11.38
C ASP A 163 -4.52 9.18 -11.69
N ARG A 164 -3.73 8.13 -11.45
CA ARG A 164 -4.17 6.75 -11.59
C ARG A 164 -5.25 6.39 -10.57
N CYS A 165 -5.08 6.78 -9.31
CA CYS A 165 -6.08 6.55 -8.27
C CYS A 165 -7.44 7.12 -8.70
N GLN A 166 -7.45 8.38 -9.14
CA GLN A 166 -8.65 9.05 -9.64
C GLN A 166 -9.28 8.30 -10.82
N LYS A 167 -8.46 7.89 -11.79
CA LYS A 167 -8.96 7.13 -12.94
C LYS A 167 -9.62 5.81 -12.55
N LEU A 168 -9.05 5.07 -11.60
CA LEU A 168 -9.62 3.80 -11.13
C LEU A 168 -10.95 4.02 -10.40
N VAL A 169 -11.07 5.09 -9.60
CA VAL A 169 -12.34 5.47 -8.96
C VAL A 169 -13.39 5.90 -9.99
N GLU A 170 -13.02 6.70 -11.00
CA GLU A 170 -13.91 7.08 -12.11
C GLU A 170 -14.43 5.86 -12.89
N MET A 171 -13.67 4.77 -12.94
CA MET A 171 -14.09 3.50 -13.53
C MET A 171 -15.03 2.68 -12.63
N GLY A 172 -15.46 3.23 -11.49
CA GLY A 172 -16.38 2.59 -10.55
C GLY A 172 -15.75 1.48 -9.71
N LYS A 173 -14.42 1.46 -9.60
CA LYS A 173 -13.70 0.46 -8.77
C LYS A 173 -13.65 0.92 -7.32
N THR A 174 -13.71 -0.03 -6.39
CA THR A 174 -13.29 0.23 -5.02
C THR A 174 -11.77 0.28 -4.98
N VAL A 175 -11.23 1.44 -4.64
CA VAL A 175 -9.78 1.67 -4.60
C VAL A 175 -9.34 1.76 -3.14
N ILE A 176 -8.43 0.86 -2.75
CA ILE A 176 -7.83 0.82 -1.43
C ILE A 176 -6.38 1.28 -1.57
N THR A 177 -5.97 2.30 -0.83
CA THR A 177 -4.58 2.77 -0.84
C THR A 177 -3.91 2.57 0.52
N ILE A 178 -2.60 2.38 0.49
CA ILE A 178 -1.72 2.51 1.66
C ILE A 178 -0.77 3.67 1.38
N ASP A 179 -0.95 4.76 2.12
CA ASP A 179 -0.17 5.99 1.96
C ASP A 179 -0.05 6.71 3.30
N LEU A 180 1.19 6.95 3.74
CA LEU A 180 1.50 7.65 4.98
C LEU A 180 1.11 9.13 4.94
N ASN A 181 0.92 9.72 3.75
CA ASN A 181 0.44 11.10 3.63
C ASN A 181 -1.09 11.14 3.57
N PRO A 182 -1.80 11.54 4.64
CA PRO A 182 -3.28 11.60 4.65
C PRO A 182 -3.84 12.65 3.68
N LEU A 183 -3.03 13.61 3.24
CA LEU A 183 -3.43 14.72 2.36
C LEU A 183 -2.94 14.53 0.92
N SER A 184 -2.42 13.36 0.57
CA SER A 184 -2.07 13.09 -0.83
C SER A 184 -3.35 13.04 -1.67
N ARG A 185 -3.24 13.38 -2.97
CA ARG A 185 -4.37 13.23 -3.91
C ARG A 185 -4.91 11.80 -3.90
N THR A 186 -4.03 10.81 -3.78
CA THR A 186 -4.39 9.39 -3.66
C THR A 186 -5.24 9.13 -2.41
N SER A 187 -4.78 9.59 -1.24
CA SER A 187 -5.47 9.42 0.04
C SER A 187 -6.86 10.07 0.06
N LEU A 188 -6.99 11.25 -0.54
CA LEU A 188 -8.27 11.97 -0.58
C LEU A 188 -9.24 11.43 -1.65
N THR A 189 -8.76 10.62 -2.59
CA THR A 189 -9.58 10.10 -3.70
C THR A 189 -10.00 8.65 -3.50
N SER A 190 -9.21 7.87 -2.76
CA SER A 190 -9.44 6.43 -2.56
C SER A 190 -10.73 6.15 -1.79
N THR A 191 -11.34 4.99 -2.05
CA THR A 191 -12.50 4.52 -1.27
C THR A 191 -12.11 4.18 0.16
N VAL A 192 -10.91 3.61 0.34
CA VAL A 192 -10.33 3.28 1.65
C VAL A 192 -8.89 3.75 1.66
N THR A 193 -8.55 4.60 2.63
CA THR A 193 -7.19 5.09 2.85
C THR A 193 -6.63 4.53 4.16
N ILE A 194 -5.55 3.76 4.04
CA ILE A 194 -4.76 3.27 5.17
C ILE A 194 -3.57 4.20 5.37
N VAL A 195 -3.64 5.05 6.38
CA VAL A 195 -2.55 5.96 6.78
C VAL A 195 -1.58 5.23 7.70
N ASP A 196 -0.80 4.32 7.11
CA ASP A 196 0.22 3.54 7.83
C ASP A 196 1.38 3.14 6.91
N ASN A 197 2.48 2.69 7.51
CA ASN A 197 3.61 2.15 6.78
C ASN A 197 3.21 0.85 6.08
N VAL A 198 3.54 0.71 4.80
CA VAL A 198 3.17 -0.46 3.98
C VAL A 198 3.57 -1.80 4.60
N THR A 199 4.68 -1.85 5.34
CA THR A 199 5.12 -3.07 6.02
C THR A 199 4.19 -3.44 7.17
N ARG A 200 3.82 -2.47 8.02
CA ARG A 200 2.90 -2.68 9.14
C ARG A 200 1.49 -2.98 8.64
N ALA A 201 1.01 -2.16 7.69
CA ALA A 201 -0.31 -2.29 7.11
C ALA A 201 -0.55 -3.67 6.49
N LEU A 202 0.36 -4.16 5.64
CA LEU A 202 0.17 -5.47 5.02
C LEU A 202 0.25 -6.62 6.04
N ASN A 203 1.12 -6.53 7.06
CA ASN A 203 1.17 -7.53 8.13
C ASN A 203 -0.16 -7.56 8.92
N ASN A 204 -0.72 -6.39 9.25
CA ASN A 204 -2.01 -6.29 9.93
C ASN A 204 -3.14 -6.80 9.05
N MET A 205 -3.18 -6.43 7.77
CA MET A 205 -4.18 -6.93 6.80
C MET A 205 -4.12 -8.46 6.67
N ILE A 206 -2.92 -9.06 6.70
CA ILE A 206 -2.76 -10.52 6.72
C ILE A 206 -3.39 -11.12 7.97
N GLN A 207 -3.16 -10.50 9.13
CA GLN A 207 -3.75 -10.96 10.39
C GLN A 207 -5.27 -10.82 10.38
N PHE A 208 -5.79 -9.65 10.01
CA PHE A 208 -7.24 -9.42 9.90
C PHE A 208 -7.88 -10.36 8.89
N THR A 209 -7.20 -10.68 7.78
CA THR A 209 -7.70 -11.67 6.83
C THR A 209 -7.87 -13.03 7.50
N LYS A 210 -6.90 -13.49 8.29
CA LYS A 210 -7.02 -14.77 9.01
C LYS A 210 -8.19 -14.75 10.00
N ASP A 211 -8.38 -13.63 10.69
CA ASP A 211 -9.45 -13.46 11.68
C ASP A 211 -10.85 -13.38 11.01
N MET A 212 -10.93 -12.82 9.80
CA MET A 212 -12.20 -12.49 9.12
C MET A 212 -12.62 -13.49 8.04
N LYS A 213 -11.71 -14.33 7.52
CA LYS A 213 -11.98 -15.27 6.40
C LYS A 213 -13.06 -16.31 6.70
N GLY A 214 -13.36 -16.58 7.97
CA GLY A 214 -14.47 -17.45 8.41
C GLY A 214 -15.78 -16.71 8.68
N GLY A 215 -15.82 -15.37 8.57
CA GLY A 215 -16.98 -14.54 8.83
C GLY A 215 -18.09 -14.70 7.79
N SER A 216 -19.33 -14.42 8.18
CA SER A 216 -20.45 -14.36 7.22
C SER A 216 -20.32 -13.13 6.32
N LYS A 217 -20.93 -13.18 5.12
CA LYS A 217 -21.00 -12.01 4.23
C LYS A 217 -21.59 -10.80 4.93
N ASP A 218 -22.64 -10.98 5.73
CA ASP A 218 -23.28 -9.91 6.49
C ASP A 218 -22.33 -9.28 7.52
N SER A 219 -21.47 -10.09 8.16
CA SER A 219 -20.47 -9.55 9.10
C SER A 219 -19.39 -8.72 8.42
N LEU A 220 -18.94 -9.14 7.22
CA LEU A 220 -17.98 -8.36 6.42
C LEU A 220 -18.64 -7.09 5.87
N GLN A 221 -19.90 -7.19 5.45
CA GLN A 221 -20.67 -6.05 4.96
C GLN A 221 -20.89 -5.03 6.08
N ALA A 222 -21.18 -5.45 7.30
CA ALA A 222 -21.32 -4.54 8.44
C ALA A 222 -20.02 -3.76 8.74
N VAL A 223 -18.84 -4.36 8.52
CA VAL A 223 -17.55 -3.65 8.64
C VAL A 223 -17.43 -2.57 7.58
N ILE A 224 -17.85 -2.86 6.34
CA ILE A 224 -17.85 -1.89 5.24
C ILE A 224 -18.85 -0.76 5.52
N ASP A 225 -20.07 -1.09 5.94
CA ASP A 225 -21.14 -0.11 6.16
C ASP A 225 -20.83 0.85 7.32
N ALA A 226 -20.01 0.42 8.27
CA ALA A 226 -19.54 1.25 9.39
C ALA A 226 -18.30 2.09 9.05
N TYR A 227 -17.67 1.86 7.89
CA TYR A 227 -16.44 2.54 7.51
C TYR A 227 -16.71 3.93 6.92
N ASP A 228 -15.95 4.92 7.38
CA ASP A 228 -15.99 6.29 6.89
C ASP A 228 -14.54 6.77 6.65
N ASN A 229 -14.20 6.94 5.37
CA ASN A 229 -12.86 7.31 4.95
C ASN A 229 -12.47 8.74 5.38
N ASP A 230 -13.41 9.68 5.34
CA ASP A 230 -13.16 11.08 5.74
C ASP A 230 -12.87 11.15 7.24
N ARG A 231 -13.61 10.37 8.03
CA ARG A 231 -13.33 10.23 9.46
C ARG A 231 -11.96 9.62 9.73
N VAL A 232 -11.58 8.56 9.02
CA VAL A 232 -10.26 7.94 9.17
C VAL A 232 -9.12 8.92 8.87
N ILE A 233 -9.26 9.72 7.81
CA ILE A 233 -8.28 10.74 7.43
C ILE A 233 -8.21 11.84 8.49
N SER A 234 -9.36 12.32 8.99
CA SER A 234 -9.43 13.30 10.07
C SER A 234 -8.76 12.80 11.35
N ASP A 235 -9.03 11.56 11.75
CA ASP A 235 -8.44 10.94 12.95
C ASP A 235 -6.91 10.73 12.78
N ALA A 236 -6.44 10.43 11.57
CA ALA A 236 -5.02 10.36 11.28
C ALA A 236 -4.31 11.72 11.41
N LEU A 237 -4.92 12.78 10.87
CA LEU A 237 -4.41 14.16 11.00
C LEU A 237 -4.36 14.60 12.47
N TYR A 238 -5.42 14.30 13.23
CA TYR A 238 -5.46 14.58 14.67
C TYR A 238 -4.37 13.82 15.42
N SER A 239 -4.17 12.53 15.12
CA SER A 239 -3.12 11.70 15.72
C SER A 239 -1.72 12.26 15.44
N MET A 240 -1.47 12.75 14.22
CA MET A 240 -0.23 13.41 13.84
C MET A 240 -0.02 14.72 14.62
N GLN A 241 -1.06 15.55 14.73
CA GLN A 241 -1.01 16.82 15.47
C GLN A 241 -0.69 16.57 16.96
N GLU A 242 -1.42 15.66 17.60
CA GLU A 242 -1.19 15.32 19.01
C GLU A 242 0.19 14.70 19.22
N HIS A 243 0.70 13.89 18.30
CA HIS A 243 2.06 13.35 18.39
C HIS A 243 3.10 14.47 18.41
N LEU A 244 3.01 15.42 17.48
CA LEU A 244 3.94 16.55 17.39
C LEU A 244 3.87 17.45 18.62
N LYS A 245 2.66 17.75 19.11
CA LYS A 245 2.44 18.50 20.34
C LYS A 245 3.11 17.84 21.53
N ASN A 246 2.85 16.55 21.75
CA ASN A 246 3.47 15.79 22.84
C ASN A 246 5.00 15.80 22.74
N LYS A 247 5.56 15.66 21.54
CA LYS A 247 7.01 15.72 21.30
C LYS A 247 7.60 17.10 21.61
N ALA A 248 6.88 18.18 21.30
CA ALA A 248 7.29 19.54 21.63
C ALA A 248 7.29 19.75 23.16
N GLU A 249 6.23 19.34 23.84
CA GLU A 249 6.09 19.44 25.30
C GLU A 249 7.17 18.64 26.04
N GLU A 250 7.48 17.41 25.61
CA GLU A 250 8.59 16.58 26.13
C GLU A 250 9.96 17.28 26.04
N LYS A 251 10.12 18.22 25.10
CA LYS A 251 11.36 18.97 24.87
C LYS A 251 11.32 20.39 25.43
N GLY A 252 10.25 20.78 26.12
CA GLY A 252 10.05 22.13 26.62
C GLY A 252 9.85 23.17 25.51
N ILE A 253 9.49 22.74 24.30
CA ILE A 253 9.15 23.62 23.18
C ILE A 253 7.67 24.00 23.31
N THR A 254 7.37 25.30 23.35
CA THR A 254 5.98 25.78 23.39
C THR A 254 5.24 25.42 22.10
N TRP A 255 4.18 24.64 22.22
CA TRP A 255 3.24 24.35 21.12
C TRP A 255 2.21 25.48 21.01
N ILE A 256 2.04 26.03 19.80
CA ILE A 256 1.12 27.16 19.51
C ILE A 256 0.01 26.75 18.55
#